data_AF-A0A917C6G4-F1
#
_entry.id   AF-A0A917C6G4-F1
#
_cell.length_a   1.000
_cell.length_b   1.000
_cell.length_c   1.000
_cell.angle_alpha   90.00
_cell.angle_beta   90.00
_cell.angle_gamma   90.00
#
_symmetry.space_group_name_H-M   'P 1'
#
loop_
_entity.id
_entity.type
_entity.pdbx_description
1 polymer ?
#
loop_
_entity_poly.entity_id
_entity_poly.type
_entity_poly.pdbx_seq_one_letter_code
_entity_poly.pdbx_strand_id
1 'polypeptide(L)' 'METKPIPNWPGYSISADGQVFSSRKSIDGTPKLLKTNSQGAVQLRGISNNTKWRRTADLVKEIWE' A
#
# COMPACT_ATOMS: atom_id res chain seq x y z
N MET A 1 13.45 0.02 -7.95
CA MET A 1 12.71 -0.36 -6.74
C MET A 1 11.62 -1.33 -7.18
N GLU A 2 11.69 -2.59 -6.75
CA GLU A 2 10.65 -3.57 -7.05
C GLU A 2 9.50 -3.42 -6.06
N THR A 3 8.26 -3.48 -6.54
CA THR A 3 7.06 -3.42 -5.71
C THR A 3 6.15 -4.59 -6.05
N LYS A 4 5.46 -5.12 -5.05
CA LYS A 4 4.47 -6.19 -5.19
C LYS A 4 3.07 -5.65 -4.90
N PRO A 5 2.03 -6.12 -5.61
CA PRO A 5 0.65 -5.72 -5.32
C PRO A 5 0.22 -6.19 -3.93
N ILE A 6 -0.59 -5.40 -3.24
CA ILE A 6 -1.16 -5.80 -1.95
C ILE A 6 -2.45 -6.60 -2.19
N PRO A 7 -2.52 -7.88 -1.77
CA PRO A 7 -3.70 -8.72 -1.96
C PRO A 7 -4.97 -8.08 -1.35
N ASN A 8 -6.10 -8.21 -2.04
CA ASN A 8 -7.39 -7.62 -1.64
C ASN A 8 -7.46 -6.07 -1.62
N TRP A 9 -6.37 -5.38 -1.99
CA TRP A 9 -6.31 -3.92 -2.06
C TRP A 9 -5.86 -3.47 -3.46
N PRO A 10 -6.74 -3.56 -4.48
CA PRO A 10 -6.36 -3.22 -5.85
C PRO A 10 -5.94 -1.76 -5.96
N GLY A 11 -4.93 -1.48 -6.79
CA GLY A 11 -4.36 -0.14 -6.94
C GLY A 11 -3.42 0.27 -5.80
N TYR A 12 -3.00 -0.67 -4.95
CA TYR A 12 -1.94 -0.51 -3.97
C TYR A 12 -0.84 -1.54 -4.18
N SER A 13 0.40 -1.11 -3.92
CA SER A 13 1.60 -1.93 -4.01
C SER A 13 2.55 -1.58 -2.89
N ILE A 14 3.41 -2.50 -2.50
CA ILE A 14 4.40 -2.32 -1.42
C ILE A 14 5.78 -2.77 -1.89
N SER A 15 6.80 -2.01 -1.53
CA SER A 15 8.21 -2.40 -1.72
C SER A 15 8.71 -3.26 -0.56
N ALA A 16 9.84 -3.95 -0.75
CA ALA A 16 10.47 -4.75 0.31
C ALA A 16 10.92 -3.91 1.53
N ASP A 17 11.16 -2.60 1.34
CA ASP A 17 11.49 -1.65 2.42
C ASP A 17 10.26 -1.14 3.19
N GLY A 18 9.05 -1.52 2.78
CA GLY A 18 7.80 -1.16 3.48
C GLY A 18 7.17 0.15 3.02
N GLN A 19 7.64 0.76 1.93
CA GLN A 19 6.93 1.85 1.29
C GLN A 19 5.71 1.37 0.52
N VAL A 20 4.56 2.00 0.75
CA VAL A 20 3.31 1.67 0.06
C VAL A 20 2.96 2.73 -0.97
N PHE A 21 2.67 2.29 -2.17
CA PHE A 21 2.34 3.14 -3.30
C PHE A 21 0.89 2.94 -3.72
N SER A 22 0.23 4.03 -4.10
CA SER A 22 -1.14 4.02 -4.61
C SER A 22 -1.19 4.51 -6.04
N SER A 23 -1.71 3.68 -6.94
CA SER A 23 -1.98 4.03 -8.34
C SER A 23 -3.43 4.48 -8.57
N ARG A 24 -4.31 4.38 -7.56
CA ARG A 24 -5.76 4.68 -7.68
C ARG A 24 -6.13 6.08 -8.16
N LYS A 25 -5.30 7.08 -7.88
CA LYS A 25 -5.53 8.48 -8.26
C LYS A 25 -4.39 9.05 -9.10
N SER A 26 -3.59 8.19 -9.73
CA SER A 26 -2.56 8.67 -10.62
C SER A 26 -3.14 8.92 -12.01
N ILE A 27 -3.13 10.19 -12.41
CA ILE A 27 -3.53 10.62 -13.76
C ILE A 27 -2.43 10.29 -14.78
N ASP A 28 -1.18 10.20 -14.32
CA ASP A 28 0.02 10.05 -15.15
C ASP A 28 0.59 8.61 -15.12
N GLY A 29 -0.16 7.65 -14.56
CA GLY A 29 0.29 6.27 -14.37
C GLY A 29 1.33 6.07 -13.27
N THR A 30 1.95 7.14 -12.77
CA THR A 30 2.97 7.07 -11.70
C THR A 30 2.36 6.78 -10.32
N PRO A 31 2.67 5.64 -9.66
CA PRO A 31 2.18 5.35 -8.32
C PRO A 31 2.67 6.39 -7.30
N LYS A 32 1.77 6.89 -6.44
CA LYS A 32 2.13 7.87 -5.40
C LYS A 32 2.43 7.18 -4.08
N LEU A 33 3.55 7.53 -3.46
CA LEU A 33 3.89 7.07 -2.12
C LEU A 33 2.85 7.55 -1.09
N LEU A 34 2.36 6.63 -0.26
CA LEU A 34 1.45 6.94 0.84
C LEU A 34 2.23 7.31 2.09
N LYS A 35 1.72 8.33 2.80
CA LYS A 35 2.24 8.67 4.12
C LYS A 35 1.77 7.66 5.16
N THR A 36 2.69 7.18 5.97
CA THR A 36 2.41 6.41 7.18
C THR A 36 2.03 7.34 8.33
N ASN A 37 1.19 6.87 9.24
CA ASN A 37 0.96 7.54 10.52
C ASN A 37 2.12 7.28 11.51
N SER A 38 2.04 7.84 12.72
CA SER A 38 3.05 7.67 13.77
C SER A 38 3.24 6.22 14.24
N GLN A 39 2.34 5.31 13.89
CA GLN A 39 2.42 3.88 14.19
C GLN A 39 2.96 3.06 13.01
N GLY A 40 3.42 3.71 11.93
CA GLY A 40 3.90 3.02 10.73
C GLY A 40 2.78 2.34 9.92
N ALA A 41 1.54 2.80 10.05
CA ALA A 41 0.41 2.26 9.30
C ALA A 41 -0.01 3.17 8.15
N VAL A 42 -0.43 2.58 7.04
CA VAL A 42 -1.02 3.25 5.89
C VAL A 42 -2.51 3.01 5.82
N GLN A 43 -3.23 4.00 5.29
CA GLN A 43 -4.65 3.90 5.04
C GLN A 43 -4.90 3.32 3.65
N LEU A 44 -5.50 2.14 3.57
CA LEU A 44 -5.89 1.47 2.33
C LEU A 44 -7.41 1.53 2.16
N ARG A 45 -7.88 1.93 0.97
CA ARG A 45 -9.31 1.94 0.62
C ARG A 45 -9.61 0.73 -0.25
N GLY A 46 -10.59 -0.08 0.13
CA GLY A 46 -10.98 -1.30 -0.57
C GLY A 46 -11.88 -0.99 -1.77
N ILE A 47 -12.43 -2.04 -2.38
CA ILE A 47 -13.39 -1.93 -3.48
C ILE A 47 -14.76 -1.48 -2.94
N SER A 48 -15.19 -2.01 -1.79
CA SER A 48 -16.50 -1.72 -1.18
C SER A 48 -16.51 -0.49 -0.24
N ASN A 49 -15.74 0.56 -0.55
CA ASN A 49 -15.54 1.74 0.31
C ASN A 49 -14.98 1.49 1.73
N ASN A 50 -14.65 0.24 2.08
CA ASN A 50 -14.03 -0.09 3.35
C ASN A 50 -12.62 0.47 3.41
N THR A 51 -12.37 1.34 4.37
CA THR A 51 -11.03 1.89 4.61
C THR A 51 -10.43 1.23 5.84
N LYS A 52 -9.22 0.68 5.72
CA LYS A 52 -8.51 0.06 6.85
C LYS A 52 -7.11 0.62 6.97
N TRP A 53 -6.66 0.73 8.22
CA TRP A 53 -5.26 0.98 8.54
C TRP A 53 -4.52 -0.35 8.60
N ARG A 54 -3.41 -0.45 7.88
CA ARG A 54 -2.53 -1.63 7.88
C ARG A 54 -1.11 -1.19 8.15
N ARG A 55 -0.42 -1.87 9.06
CA ARG A 55 1.01 -1.63 9.31
C ARG A 55 1.81 -2.07 8.10
N THR A 56 2.79 -1.25 7.72
CA THR A 56 3.66 -1.58 6.57
C THR A 56 4.50 -2.82 6.86
N ALA A 57 4.97 -3.00 8.10
CA ALA A 57 5.72 -4.18 8.51
C ALA A 57 4.94 -5.50 8.32
N ASP A 58 3.66 -5.54 8.73
CA ASP A 58 2.79 -6.71 8.50
C ASP A 58 2.59 -6.98 7.01
N LEU A 59 2.41 -5.92 6.21
CA LEU A 59 2.25 -6.06 4.76
C LEU A 59 3.54 -6.56 4.09
N VAL A 60 4.71 -6.10 4.54
CA VAL A 60 5.99 -6.60 4.02
C VAL A 60 6.11 -8.09 4.32
N LYS A 61 5.89 -8.48 5.58
CA LYS A 61 5.91 -9.88 6.00
C LYS A 61 4.93 -10.76 5.21
N GLU A 62 3.71 -10.30 5.00
CA GLU A 62 2.67 -11.05 4.27
C GLU A 62 2.97 -11.24 2.77
N ILE A 63 3.79 -10.38 2.17
CA ILE A 63 3.97 -10.29 0.71
C ILE A 63 5.39 -10.68 0.25
N TRP A 64 6.39 -10.52 1.13
CA TRP A 64 7.80 -10.74 0.82
C TRP A 64 8.43 -11.92 1.55
N GLU A 65 7.83 -12.40 2.64
CA GLU A 65 8.19 -13.67 3.29
C GLU A 65 7.25 -14.80 2.83
#